data_AF-A0A3D4W2R3-F1
#
_entry.id   AF-A0A3D4W2R3-F1
#
_cell.length_a   1.000
_cell.length_b   1.000
_cell.length_c   1.000
_cell.angle_alpha   90.00
_cell.angle_beta   90.00
_cell.angle_gamma   90.00
#
_symmetry.space_group_name_H-M   'P 1'
#
loop_
_entity.id
_entity.type
_entity.pdbx_description
1 polymer ?
#
loop_
_entity_poly.entity_id
_entity_poly.type
_entity_poly.pdbx_seq_one_letter_code
_entity_poly.pdbx_strand_id
1 'polypeptide(L)'
;EYGVAAHWKYKEGLDGHDKLDERLAWVSQLLENQRVSEDSGNLLHDLKSDLLPEEVFAFTPKGDVINLPTGATCIDFAYAIHSAVGNRMVGCKVNNRMVPIDHVVSTGEIIEVILGPADKGPSRDWLKIVRTSEAKSKIRNWFKKMRREENIQEGRDTLARELRREMIFIPDDELDEFIGSCCRR
;
A
#
# COMPACT_ATOMS: atom_id res chain seq x y z
N GLU A 1 -24.11 28.83 -0.19
CA GLU A 1 -24.22 27.37 0.00
C GLU A 1 -22.87 26.76 -0.35
N TYR A 2 -22.08 26.43 0.67
CA TYR A 2 -20.75 25.84 0.48
C TYR A 2 -20.94 24.33 0.34
N GLY A 3 -20.62 23.82 -0.84
CA GLY A 3 -20.80 22.42 -1.22
C GLY A 3 -20.02 21.45 -0.35
N VAL A 4 -20.46 20.19 -0.44
CA VAL A 4 -20.12 18.99 0.34
C VAL A 4 -18.61 18.65 0.42
N ALA A 5 -17.72 19.43 -0.20
CA ALA A 5 -16.27 19.22 -0.17
C ALA A 5 -15.55 19.80 1.06
N ALA A 6 -16.17 20.71 1.82
CA ALA A 6 -15.50 21.37 2.96
C ALA A 6 -15.33 20.45 4.19
N HIS A 7 -16.05 19.34 4.26
CA HIS A 7 -16.18 18.55 5.49
C HIS A 7 -15.43 17.20 5.47
N TRP A 8 -14.45 17.03 4.56
CA TRP A 8 -13.44 15.96 4.67
C TRP A 8 -12.11 16.47 5.25
N LYS A 9 -11.84 17.78 5.14
CA LYS A 9 -10.49 18.35 5.38
C LYS A 9 -10.09 18.53 6.86
N TYR A 10 -10.91 18.08 7.83
CA TYR A 10 -10.64 18.33 9.26
C TYR A 10 -10.43 17.08 10.14
N LYS A 11 -10.31 15.86 9.57
CA LYS A 11 -10.18 14.65 10.42
C LYS A 11 -8.90 13.85 10.35
N GLU A 12 -7.98 14.12 9.44
CA GLU A 12 -6.66 13.47 9.47
C GLU A 12 -5.57 14.49 9.17
N GLY A 13 -4.98 15.02 10.23
CA GLY A 13 -3.80 15.87 10.16
C GLY A 13 -2.59 15.07 9.70
N LEU A 14 -2.34 15.05 8.39
CA LEU A 14 -1.10 14.57 7.81
C LEU A 14 -0.70 15.51 6.66
N ASP A 15 0.40 16.23 6.89
CA ASP A 15 1.18 17.00 5.92
C ASP A 15 1.55 16.12 4.71
N GLY A 16 0.68 16.14 3.71
CA GLY A 16 0.91 15.53 2.39
C GLY A 16 0.20 16.37 1.32
N HIS A 17 0.18 17.68 1.49
CA HIS A 17 -0.33 18.62 0.51
C HIS A 17 0.68 18.77 -0.61
N ASP A 18 0.23 18.52 -1.84
CA ASP A 18 0.51 19.36 -3.03
C ASP A 18 -0.03 18.64 -4.28
N LYS A 19 0.36 17.39 -4.53
CA LYS A 19 0.00 16.71 -5.79
C LYS A 19 -1.48 16.37 -5.95
N LEU A 20 -2.21 16.11 -4.87
CA LEU A 20 -3.63 15.70 -4.96
C LEU A 20 -4.55 16.92 -5.03
N ASP A 21 -4.22 17.99 -4.29
CA ASP A 21 -4.94 19.27 -4.35
C ASP A 21 -4.72 19.97 -5.71
N GLU A 22 -3.51 19.93 -6.30
CA GLU A 22 -3.27 20.40 -7.66
C GLU A 22 -4.06 19.62 -8.72
N ARG A 23 -4.11 18.28 -8.59
CA ARG A 23 -4.89 17.41 -9.48
C ARG A 23 -6.38 17.69 -9.40
N LEU A 24 -6.91 17.95 -8.21
CA LEU A 24 -8.32 18.30 -8.02
C LEU A 24 -8.64 19.70 -8.55
N ALA A 25 -7.74 20.67 -8.34
CA ALA A 25 -7.91 22.03 -8.87
C ALA A 25 -7.94 22.05 -10.40
N TRP A 26 -7.07 21.26 -11.04
CA TRP A 26 -7.03 21.10 -12.50
C TRP A 26 -8.30 20.44 -13.05
N VAL A 27 -8.81 19.39 -12.39
CA VAL A 27 -10.08 18.74 -12.75
C VAL A 27 -11.25 19.73 -12.66
N SER A 28 -11.28 20.60 -11.65
CA SER A 28 -12.30 21.66 -11.54
C SER A 28 -12.21 22.69 -12.68
N GLN A 29 -11.00 23.10 -13.08
CA GLN A 29 -10.79 24.02 -14.22
C GLN A 29 -11.23 23.42 -15.56
N LEU A 30 -11.01 22.11 -15.77
CA LEU A 30 -11.43 21.41 -16.98
C LEU A 30 -12.95 21.25 -17.10
N LEU A 31 -13.65 21.02 -15.98
CA LEU A 31 -15.11 20.97 -15.95
C LEU A 31 -15.75 22.34 -16.22
N GLU A 32 -15.10 23.43 -15.80
CA GLU A 32 -15.54 24.79 -16.11
C GLU A 32 -15.41 25.09 -17.62
N ASN A 33 -14.29 24.69 -18.24
CA ASN A 33 -14.05 24.85 -19.67
C ASN A 33 -14.97 23.98 -20.55
N GLN A 34 -15.54 22.90 -20.01
CA GLN A 34 -16.52 22.04 -20.69
C GLN A 34 -17.84 22.77 -21.00
N ARG A 35 -18.11 23.90 -20.35
CA ARG A 35 -19.26 24.75 -20.67
C ARG A 35 -19.07 25.56 -21.97
N VAL A 36 -17.88 25.53 -22.58
CA VAL A 36 -17.50 26.47 -23.66
C VAL A 36 -17.22 25.78 -25.01
N SER A 37 -17.07 24.45 -25.11
CA SER A 37 -16.82 23.79 -26.41
C SER A 37 -17.34 22.34 -26.50
N GLU A 38 -18.14 22.08 -27.55
CA GLU A 38 -18.76 20.79 -27.88
C GLU A 38 -17.80 19.84 -28.63
N ASP A 39 -16.66 19.47 -28.05
CA ASP A 39 -15.84 18.37 -28.59
C ASP A 39 -15.39 17.41 -27.48
N SER A 40 -16.28 16.49 -27.14
CA SER A 40 -16.17 15.58 -26.00
C SER A 40 -15.40 14.29 -26.28
N GLY A 41 -14.95 14.07 -27.53
CA GLY A 41 -14.33 12.81 -27.97
C GLY A 41 -12.84 12.68 -27.65
N ASN A 42 -12.04 13.73 -27.90
CA ASN A 42 -10.58 13.70 -27.74
C ASN A 42 -10.12 13.95 -26.29
N LEU A 43 -10.84 14.77 -25.52
CA LEU A 43 -10.47 15.15 -24.15
C LEU A 43 -10.54 14.01 -23.13
N LEU A 44 -11.45 13.03 -23.30
CA LEU A 44 -11.51 11.86 -22.41
C LEU A 44 -10.28 10.97 -22.56
N HIS A 45 -9.64 10.96 -23.73
CA HIS A 45 -8.42 10.21 -23.97
C HIS A 45 -7.23 10.85 -23.24
N ASP A 46 -7.09 12.17 -23.35
CA ASP A 46 -6.02 12.96 -22.71
C ASP A 46 -6.19 13.00 -21.18
N LEU A 47 -7.42 13.18 -20.68
CA LEU A 47 -7.74 13.08 -19.24
C LEU A 47 -7.40 11.70 -18.67
N LYS A 48 -7.72 10.64 -19.42
CA LYS A 48 -7.43 9.27 -19.01
C LYS A 48 -5.92 9.00 -19.04
N SER A 49 -5.16 9.63 -19.94
CA SER A 49 -3.70 9.53 -20.00
C SER A 49 -2.99 10.26 -18.86
N ASP A 50 -3.47 11.42 -18.42
CA ASP A 50 -2.86 12.20 -17.32
C ASP A 50 -3.32 11.73 -15.92
N LEU A 51 -4.52 11.15 -15.81
CA LEU A 51 -5.06 10.61 -14.55
C LEU A 51 -4.63 9.17 -14.27
N LEU A 52 -4.27 8.40 -15.30
CA LEU A 52 -3.72 7.07 -15.13
C LEU A 52 -2.19 7.16 -15.05
N PRO A 53 -1.56 6.62 -14.00
CA PRO A 53 -0.10 6.52 -14.01
C PRO A 53 0.32 5.72 -15.25
N GLU A 54 1.33 6.21 -15.96
CA GLU A 54 2.00 5.39 -16.98
C GLU A 54 2.31 4.01 -16.39
N GLU A 55 2.07 2.95 -17.17
CA GLU A 55 2.33 1.57 -16.76
C GLU A 55 3.58 1.04 -17.44
N VAL A 56 4.35 0.23 -16.70
CA VAL A 56 5.46 -0.56 -17.23
C VAL A 56 5.09 -2.04 -17.21
N PHE A 57 5.53 -2.75 -18.24
CA PHE A 57 5.27 -4.19 -18.41
C PHE A 57 6.55 -4.97 -18.22
N ALA A 58 6.59 -5.83 -17.20
CA ALA A 58 7.72 -6.72 -16.95
C ALA A 58 7.29 -8.17 -17.06
N PHE A 59 8.24 -9.02 -17.44
CA PHE A 59 8.00 -10.44 -17.68
C PHE A 59 8.61 -11.27 -16.56
N THR A 60 7.91 -12.31 -16.15
CA THR A 60 8.54 -13.40 -15.39
C THR A 60 9.39 -14.24 -16.33
N PRO A 61 10.36 -15.05 -15.83
CA PRO A 61 11.14 -15.95 -16.68
C PRO A 61 10.27 -17.02 -17.37
N LYS A 62 9.04 -17.23 -16.90
CA LYS A 62 8.06 -18.15 -17.48
C LYS A 62 7.23 -17.51 -18.61
N GLY A 63 7.38 -16.21 -18.84
CA GLY A 63 6.65 -15.47 -19.86
C GLY A 63 5.35 -14.82 -19.38
N ASP A 64 5.05 -14.86 -18.08
CA ASP A 64 3.88 -14.14 -17.54
C ASP A 64 4.15 -12.63 -17.53
N VAL A 65 3.15 -11.83 -17.90
CA VAL A 65 3.25 -10.37 -17.92
C VAL A 65 2.69 -9.80 -16.63
N ILE A 66 3.46 -8.91 -16.00
CA ILE A 66 3.06 -8.16 -14.80
C ILE A 66 3.06 -6.67 -15.14
N ASN A 67 1.92 -6.03 -14.92
CA ASN A 67 1.77 -4.59 -15.08
C ASN A 67 2.06 -3.90 -13.75
N LEU A 68 2.85 -2.84 -13.80
CA LEU A 68 3.22 -2.03 -12.64
C LEU A 68 3.12 -0.55 -13.00
N PRO A 69 2.87 0.34 -12.03
CA PRO A 69 2.98 1.77 -12.29
C PRO A 69 4.44 2.15 -12.56
N THR A 70 4.65 3.14 -13.42
CA THR A 70 5.97 3.71 -13.71
C THR A 70 6.69 4.12 -12.43
N GLY A 71 7.98 3.76 -12.36
CA GLY A 71 8.80 3.95 -11.17
C GLY A 71 8.78 2.80 -10.17
N ALA A 72 7.94 1.77 -10.36
CA ALA A 72 7.95 0.56 -9.55
C ALA A 72 9.34 -0.10 -9.52
N THR A 73 9.68 -0.68 -8.37
CA THR A 73 10.98 -1.34 -8.15
C THR A 73 10.88 -2.87 -8.31
N CYS A 74 12.02 -3.56 -8.34
CA CYS A 74 12.01 -5.03 -8.30
C CYS A 74 11.31 -5.61 -7.07
N ILE A 75 11.32 -4.90 -5.93
CA ILE A 75 10.55 -5.30 -4.75
C ILE A 75 9.05 -5.21 -5.03
N ASP A 76 8.59 -4.13 -5.68
CA ASP A 76 7.19 -3.98 -6.08
C ASP A 76 6.76 -5.12 -7.03
N PHE A 77 7.60 -5.47 -8.01
CA PHE A 77 7.37 -6.60 -8.91
C PHE A 77 7.21 -7.93 -8.14
N ALA A 78 8.09 -8.22 -7.18
CA ALA A 78 8.00 -9.43 -6.37
C ALA A 78 6.69 -9.52 -5.57
N TYR A 79 6.21 -8.39 -5.02
CA TYR A 79 4.94 -8.31 -4.30
C TYR A 79 3.71 -8.33 -5.22
N ALA A 80 3.83 -7.87 -6.46
CA ALA A 80 2.80 -7.99 -7.49
C ALA A 80 2.59 -9.45 -7.92
N ILE A 81 3.67 -10.25 -8.01
CA ILE A 81 3.56 -11.70 -8.23
C ILE A 81 2.80 -12.35 -7.07
N HIS A 82 3.35 -12.24 -5.84
CA HIS A 82 2.72 -12.80 -4.65
C HIS A 82 3.37 -12.29 -3.37
N SER A 83 2.60 -12.14 -2.29
CA SER A 83 3.14 -11.75 -0.97
C SER A 83 4.23 -12.70 -0.47
N ALA A 84 4.11 -14.00 -0.71
CA ALA A 84 5.11 -14.99 -0.30
C ALA A 84 6.42 -14.90 -1.11
N VAL A 85 6.35 -14.44 -2.36
CA VAL A 85 7.53 -14.19 -3.21
C VAL A 85 8.23 -12.93 -2.70
N GLY A 86 7.49 -11.82 -2.55
CA GLY A 86 8.01 -10.58 -1.98
C GLY A 86 8.63 -10.76 -0.59
N ASN A 87 7.94 -11.44 0.34
CA ASN A 87 8.44 -11.63 1.70
C ASN A 87 9.73 -12.46 1.78
N ARG A 88 9.95 -13.36 0.81
CA ARG A 88 11.13 -14.22 0.75
C ARG A 88 12.21 -13.69 -0.18
N MET A 89 12.00 -12.57 -0.84
CA MET A 89 12.97 -12.00 -1.78
C MET A 89 14.29 -11.67 -1.06
N VAL A 90 15.40 -12.05 -1.67
CA VAL A 90 16.74 -11.66 -1.21
C VAL A 90 17.52 -10.88 -2.28
N GLY A 91 17.07 -10.94 -3.53
CA GLY A 91 17.66 -10.25 -4.67
C GLY A 91 16.82 -10.42 -5.92
N CYS A 92 17.28 -9.82 -7.02
CA CYS A 92 16.66 -9.97 -8.32
C CYS A 92 17.73 -9.99 -9.42
N LYS A 93 17.37 -10.63 -10.54
CA LYS A 93 18.07 -10.47 -11.81
C LYS A 93 17.12 -9.85 -12.82
N VAL A 94 17.66 -8.93 -13.61
CA VAL A 94 16.98 -8.33 -14.75
C VAL A 94 17.74 -8.72 -15.99
N ASN A 95 17.05 -9.31 -16.97
CA ASN A 95 17.65 -9.80 -18.22
C ASN A 95 18.89 -10.68 -17.96
N ASN A 96 18.76 -11.60 -17.00
CA ASN A 96 19.79 -12.54 -16.57
C ASN A 96 21.05 -11.89 -15.94
N ARG A 97 20.99 -10.63 -15.49
CA ARG A 97 22.05 -9.92 -14.78
C ARG A 97 21.61 -9.51 -13.38
N MET A 98 22.48 -9.65 -12.39
CA MET A 98 22.20 -9.21 -11.02
C MET A 98 22.04 -7.69 -10.99
N VAL A 99 20.98 -7.21 -10.35
CA VAL A 99 20.74 -5.78 -10.15
C VAL A 99 20.44 -5.49 -8.67
N PRO A 100 20.59 -4.24 -8.22
CA PRO A 100 20.09 -3.81 -6.92
C PRO A 100 18.58 -4.03 -6.77
N ILE A 101 18.12 -4.30 -5.55
CA ILE A 101 16.69 -4.56 -5.28
C ILE A 101 15.80 -3.33 -5.49
N ASP A 102 16.39 -2.13 -5.44
CA ASP A 102 15.74 -0.84 -5.70
C ASP A 102 15.79 -0.44 -7.18
N HIS A 103 16.28 -1.30 -8.07
CA HIS A 103 16.22 -1.11 -9.52
C HIS A 103 14.79 -0.80 -9.96
N VAL A 104 14.63 0.27 -10.74
CA VAL A 104 13.35 0.72 -11.29
C VAL A 104 13.05 -0.07 -12.55
N VAL A 105 11.89 -0.72 -12.54
CA VAL A 105 11.42 -1.59 -13.61
C VAL A 105 11.14 -0.78 -14.87
N SER A 106 11.67 -1.26 -15.99
CA SER A 106 11.40 -0.73 -17.32
C SER A 106 10.58 -1.71 -18.16
N THR A 107 9.80 -1.19 -19.09
CA THR A 107 9.00 -2.02 -20.01
C THR A 107 9.89 -2.94 -20.84
N GLY A 108 9.52 -4.22 -20.93
CA GLY A 108 10.25 -5.22 -21.70
C GLY A 108 11.30 -6.00 -20.90
N GLU A 109 11.52 -5.66 -19.63
CA GLU A 109 12.47 -6.38 -18.78
C GLU A 109 11.95 -7.75 -18.34
N ILE A 110 12.82 -8.76 -18.39
CA ILE A 110 12.56 -10.07 -17.77
C ILE A 110 13.18 -10.08 -16.38
N ILE A 111 12.34 -10.22 -15.35
CA ILE A 111 12.75 -10.12 -13.96
C ILE A 111 12.63 -11.48 -13.27
N GLU A 112 13.75 -12.02 -12.83
CA GLU A 112 13.82 -13.21 -11.97
C GLU A 112 14.02 -12.78 -10.51
N VAL A 113 13.06 -13.13 -9.65
CA VAL A 113 13.16 -12.88 -8.20
C VAL A 113 13.91 -14.03 -7.55
N ILE A 114 14.98 -13.70 -6.82
CA ILE A 114 15.76 -14.68 -6.06
C ILE A 114 15.14 -14.81 -4.67
N LEU A 115 14.73 -16.04 -4.33
CA LEU A 115 14.10 -16.35 -3.04
C LEU A 115 15.12 -16.89 -2.05
N GLY A 116 15.04 -16.40 -0.82
CA GLY A 116 15.77 -16.92 0.33
C GLY A 116 15.03 -18.01 1.11
N PRO A 117 15.63 -18.42 2.25
CA PRO A 117 15.00 -19.28 3.24
C PRO A 117 13.63 -18.76 3.70
N ALA A 118 12.72 -19.66 4.08
CA ALA A 118 11.33 -19.32 4.39
C ALA A 118 11.14 -18.63 5.77
N ASP A 119 12.13 -18.76 6.65
CA ASP A 119 12.19 -18.13 7.97
C ASP A 119 12.63 -16.66 7.90
N LYS A 120 13.21 -16.23 6.77
CA LYS A 120 13.57 -14.83 6.53
C LYS A 120 12.39 -14.05 5.95
N GLY A 121 12.17 -12.87 6.52
CA GLY A 121 11.15 -11.92 6.08
C GLY A 121 11.72 -10.69 5.39
N PRO A 122 10.85 -9.78 4.93
CA PRO A 122 11.25 -8.52 4.32
C PRO A 122 11.98 -7.62 5.32
N SER A 123 12.84 -6.73 4.80
CA SER A 123 13.44 -5.67 5.61
C SER A 123 12.48 -4.51 5.82
N ARG A 124 12.54 -3.85 6.98
CA ARG A 124 11.77 -2.63 7.25
C ARG A 124 12.15 -1.48 6.33
N ASP A 125 13.42 -1.41 5.92
CA ASP A 125 13.91 -0.34 5.06
C ASP A 125 13.26 -0.37 3.67
N TRP A 126 12.72 -1.51 3.25
CA TRP A 126 12.00 -1.62 1.98
C TRP A 126 10.80 -0.68 1.93
N LEU A 127 10.17 -0.32 3.06
CA LEU A 127 9.07 0.65 3.09
C LEU A 127 9.46 2.04 2.56
N LYS A 128 10.75 2.38 2.56
CA LYS A 128 11.30 3.62 2.00
C LYS A 128 11.57 3.51 0.49
N ILE A 129 11.73 2.28 0.00
CA ILE A 129 12.15 1.96 -1.38
C ILE A 129 10.93 1.69 -2.27
N VAL A 130 10.00 0.86 -1.79
CA VAL A 130 8.82 0.45 -2.57
C VAL A 130 7.98 1.66 -2.97
N ARG A 131 7.48 1.64 -4.20
CA ARG A 131 6.63 2.72 -4.72
C ARG A 131 5.16 2.41 -4.56
N THR A 132 4.76 1.16 -4.76
CA THR A 132 3.35 0.77 -4.78
C THR A 132 2.73 0.76 -3.39
N SER A 133 1.48 1.21 -3.28
CA SER A 133 0.70 1.16 -2.04
C SER A 133 0.44 -0.29 -1.62
N GLU A 134 0.26 -1.19 -2.59
CA GLU A 134 0.06 -2.61 -2.39
C GLU A 134 1.25 -3.27 -1.70
N ALA A 135 2.48 -3.11 -2.22
CA ALA A 135 3.68 -3.66 -1.59
C ALA A 135 3.88 -3.08 -0.18
N LYS A 136 3.69 -1.76 0.00
CA LYS A 136 3.73 -1.13 1.33
C LYS A 136 2.75 -1.78 2.31
N SER A 137 1.51 -1.99 1.88
CA SER A 137 0.48 -2.62 2.71
C SER A 137 0.84 -4.06 3.05
N LYS A 138 1.27 -4.87 2.08
CA LYS A 138 1.69 -6.26 2.28
C LYS A 138 2.86 -6.37 3.26
N ILE A 139 3.89 -5.52 3.13
CA ILE A 139 5.05 -5.47 4.04
C ILE A 139 4.60 -5.09 5.47
N ARG A 140 3.81 -4.02 5.63
CA ARG A 140 3.29 -3.61 6.95
C ARG A 140 2.47 -4.72 7.61
N ASN A 141 1.60 -5.36 6.83
CA ASN A 141 0.77 -6.47 7.31
C ASN A 141 1.61 -7.67 7.73
N TRP A 142 2.71 -7.95 7.03
CA TRP A 142 3.65 -8.99 7.43
C TRP A 142 4.26 -8.69 8.82
N PHE A 143 4.77 -7.48 9.04
CA PHE A 143 5.30 -7.09 10.35
C PHE A 143 4.25 -7.09 11.47
N LYS A 144 3.02 -6.66 11.15
CA LYS A 144 1.89 -6.71 12.10
C LYS A 144 1.57 -8.15 12.53
N LYS A 145 1.63 -9.10 11.59
CA LYS A 145 1.42 -10.53 11.86
C LYS A 145 2.56 -11.15 12.65
N MET A 146 3.81 -10.80 12.36
CA MET A 146 4.97 -11.30 13.11
C MET A 146 4.94 -10.88 14.57
N ARG A 147 4.44 -9.68 14.86
CA ARG A 147 4.28 -9.16 16.22
C ARG A 147 2.95 -9.54 16.85
N ARG A 148 2.21 -10.50 16.30
CA ARG A 148 0.85 -10.80 16.78
C ARG A 148 0.84 -11.16 18.26
N GLU A 149 1.77 -11.99 18.71
CA GLU A 149 1.85 -12.39 20.12
C GLU A 149 2.16 -11.20 21.04
N GLU A 150 3.17 -10.40 20.69
CA GLU A 150 3.52 -9.17 21.40
C GLU A 150 2.35 -8.16 21.43
N ASN A 151 1.67 -7.97 20.30
CA ASN A 151 0.52 -7.07 20.19
C ASN A 151 -0.68 -7.57 21.00
N ILE A 152 -0.89 -8.90 21.10
CA ILE A 152 -1.94 -9.49 21.95
C ILE A 152 -1.61 -9.21 23.41
N GLN A 153 -0.36 -9.42 23.81
CA GLN A 153 0.07 -9.16 25.19
C GLN A 153 -0.07 -7.69 25.56
N GLU A 154 0.43 -6.78 24.72
CA GLU A 154 0.32 -5.32 24.94
C GLU A 154 -1.16 -4.87 25.00
N GLY A 155 -2.01 -5.45 24.15
CA GLY A 155 -3.45 -5.21 24.16
C GLY A 155 -4.10 -5.65 25.47
N ARG A 156 -3.75 -6.85 25.96
CA ARG A 156 -4.21 -7.35 27.26
C ARG A 156 -3.75 -6.47 28.41
N ASP A 157 -2.49 -6.05 28.41
CA ASP A 157 -1.93 -5.19 29.46
C ASP A 157 -2.59 -3.81 29.48
N THR A 158 -2.86 -3.25 28.30
CA THR A 158 -3.56 -1.97 28.15
C THR A 158 -5.00 -2.07 28.63
N LEU A 159 -5.73 -3.11 28.21
CA LEU A 159 -7.10 -3.35 28.65
C LEU A 159 -7.17 -3.51 30.18
N ALA A 160 -6.28 -4.32 30.76
CA ALA A 160 -6.23 -4.52 32.21
C ALA A 160 -5.95 -3.21 32.97
N ARG A 161 -5.12 -2.32 32.40
CA ARG A 161 -4.87 -0.99 32.97
C ARG A 161 -6.11 -0.10 32.95
N GLU A 162 -6.83 -0.07 31.83
CA GLU A 162 -8.06 0.72 31.68
C GLU A 162 -9.19 0.19 32.57
N LEU A 163 -9.40 -1.13 32.63
CA LEU A 163 -10.39 -1.76 33.52
C LEU A 163 -10.14 -1.39 34.99
N ARG A 164 -8.88 -1.44 35.44
CA ARG A 164 -8.50 -1.00 36.79
C ARG A 164 -8.77 0.49 37.02
N ARG A 165 -8.55 1.35 36.01
CA ARG A 165 -8.83 2.79 36.12
C ARG A 165 -10.32 3.05 36.33
N GLU A 166 -11.17 2.31 35.61
CA GLU A 166 -12.63 2.40 35.73
C GLU A 166 -13.20 1.58 36.90
N MET A 167 -12.35 1.01 37.76
CA MET A 167 -12.72 0.17 38.91
C MET A 167 -13.56 -1.06 38.53
N ILE A 168 -13.36 -1.57 37.31
CA ILE A 168 -13.98 -2.79 36.81
C ILE A 168 -13.03 -3.95 37.08
N PHE A 169 -13.47 -4.91 37.88
CA PHE A 169 -12.74 -6.12 38.18
C PHE A 169 -13.36 -7.28 37.42
N ILE A 170 -12.55 -7.91 36.56
CA ILE A 170 -12.93 -9.10 35.81
C ILE A 170 -11.95 -10.20 36.21
N PRO A 171 -12.42 -11.35 36.71
CA PRO A 171 -11.58 -12.51 36.95
C PRO A 171 -10.81 -12.94 35.69
N ASP A 172 -9.57 -13.41 35.84
CA ASP A 172 -8.72 -13.78 34.69
C ASP A 172 -9.34 -14.90 33.83
N ASP A 173 -10.13 -15.79 34.43
CA ASP A 173 -10.87 -16.87 33.79
C ASP A 173 -12.08 -16.39 32.97
N GLU A 174 -12.63 -15.21 33.28
CA GLU A 174 -13.75 -14.59 32.55
C GLU A 174 -13.29 -13.53 31.53
N LEU A 175 -12.01 -13.12 31.58
CA LEU A 175 -11.48 -12.01 30.78
C LEU A 175 -11.56 -12.27 29.28
N ASP A 176 -11.21 -13.47 28.82
CA ASP A 176 -11.27 -13.82 27.40
C ASP A 176 -12.71 -13.87 26.87
N GLU A 177 -13.66 -14.33 27.69
CA GLU A 177 -15.09 -14.31 27.35
C GLU A 177 -15.63 -12.88 27.27
N PHE A 178 -15.25 -12.03 28.23
CA PHE A 178 -15.59 -10.62 28.24
C PHE A 178 -15.08 -9.90 26.99
N ILE A 179 -13.79 -10.07 26.64
CA ILE A 179 -13.20 -9.52 25.41
C ILE A 179 -13.98 -10.00 24.19
N GLY A 180 -14.28 -11.30 24.11
CA GLY A 180 -15.07 -11.90 23.02
C GLY A 180 -16.51 -11.39 22.93
N SER A 181 -17.09 -10.91 24.03
CA SER A 181 -18.41 -10.27 24.05
C SER A 181 -18.37 -8.85 23.48
N CYS A 182 -17.29 -8.10 23.77
CA CYS A 182 -17.11 -6.73 23.28
C CYS A 182 -16.73 -6.66 21.79
N CYS A 183 -15.98 -7.64 21.29
CA CYS A 183 -15.49 -7.64 19.90
C CYS A 183 -16.50 -8.15 18.86
N ARG A 184 -17.70 -8.61 19.27
CA ARG A 184 -18.73 -9.19 18.38
C ARG A 184 -19.73 -8.16 17.80
N ARG A 185 -19.37 -6.88 17.71
CA ARG A 185 -20.18 -5.84 17.07
C ARG A 185 -19.63 -5.41 15.72
#